data_AF-A0A3N5JTT3-F1
#
_entry.id   AF-A0A3N5JTT3-F1
#
_cell.length_a   1.000
_cell.length_b   1.000
_cell.length_c   1.000
_cell.angle_alpha   90.00
_cell.angle_beta   90.00
_cell.angle_gamma   90.00
#
_symmetry.space_group_name_H-M   'P 1'
#
loop_
_entity.id
_entity.type
_entity.pdbx_description
1 polymer ?
#
loop_
_entity_poly.entity_id
_entity_poly.type
_entity_poly.pdbx_seq_one_letter_code
_entity_poly.pdbx_strand_id
1 'polypeptide(L)'
;MNPLFSLHRRCWWALALFLAGCANMQPPEGGPVDRSTPEIVSTYPDSTSLINFNDNKIRLQFDRYVNERSVEEAIFISPYIGSLEFDWSGKEVEIRFSEKLRSNTTYVINIGTDVEDLNKNRMAQAFTIAFSTGKEIDRGAIEGRVFPRKSGDAVSGIMIFAYRLDGLNPDTLNPVIEKPDFITQTGKNGEFFLRHIPFGTYRTFAIRDEYRNLIYDRETDDYGVPSGMIAPTPSEPLVKGVLMRLSKEDTTGPRLVKITVPNRNHIVAEFSEPIKTDSVSLSSFSVIDTLSLKSLELALVYPSPVSSTMFYFISQRQDSGRVYRLTAGGITDSVGNKISPLANSLLFRSAIRLDTMSARLTSVSIRDSIQSVDLQPVLTLTFSDAMAKSASLEFLTLLDNNRQPVPSIRKRISDVLFSLQPERELENRTWYTLRAECRQLHDWAGRVCPDSTKSWRFETLDIDDLSTVEGTVVDENKTDTMGRLYVTAVQVGAAAPRTYTVAADATGAFLIQKIAEGQYVFQSFRDRNNNGRYDSGKPYPFSFSERFSLYTDTLKVRARWPLEGVRILLK
;
A
#
# COMPACT_ATOMS: atom_id res chain seq x y z
N MET A 1 -28.48 -81.73 -67.39
CA MET A 1 -27.34 -81.67 -68.34
C MET A 1 -26.11 -81.26 -67.54
N ASN A 2 -25.13 -82.17 -67.53
CA ASN A 2 -23.77 -82.18 -67.00
C ASN A 2 -23.30 -81.35 -65.77
N PRO A 3 -22.39 -81.95 -64.95
CA PRO A 3 -21.94 -81.46 -63.65
C PRO A 3 -20.57 -80.74 -63.75
N LEU A 4 -20.03 -80.20 -62.65
CA LEU A 4 -18.58 -80.20 -62.31
C LEU A 4 -18.29 -79.45 -60.98
N PHE A 5 -17.71 -80.18 -60.00
CA PHE A 5 -16.50 -79.86 -59.17
C PHE A 5 -16.26 -78.41 -58.68
N SER A 6 -15.81 -78.07 -57.45
CA SER A 6 -15.03 -78.80 -56.44
C SER A 6 -14.83 -78.00 -55.14
N LEU A 7 -14.60 -78.75 -54.05
CA LEU A 7 -13.61 -78.59 -52.96
C LEU A 7 -13.41 -77.28 -52.16
N HIS A 8 -13.52 -77.47 -50.83
CA HIS A 8 -12.56 -77.09 -49.78
C HIS A 8 -11.89 -75.71 -49.80
N ARG A 9 -12.32 -74.86 -48.87
CA ARG A 9 -11.51 -74.15 -47.84
C ARG A 9 -12.31 -72.95 -47.37
N ARG A 10 -12.66 -72.93 -46.08
CA ARG A 10 -12.96 -71.76 -45.21
C ARG A 10 -13.82 -72.18 -44.01
N CYS A 11 -13.40 -73.23 -43.33
CA CYS A 11 -13.56 -73.34 -41.88
C CYS A 11 -12.12 -73.14 -41.34
N TRP A 12 -11.93 -72.48 -40.20
CA TRP A 12 -10.63 -72.04 -39.59
C TRP A 12 -10.33 -70.54 -39.62
N TRP A 13 -11.33 -69.65 -39.64
CA TRP A 13 -11.14 -68.20 -39.34
C TRP A 13 -12.21 -67.66 -38.36
N ALA A 14 -12.74 -68.51 -37.47
CA ALA A 14 -13.79 -68.14 -36.51
C ALA A 14 -13.52 -68.54 -35.05
N LEU A 15 -12.28 -68.88 -34.67
CA LEU A 15 -11.96 -69.31 -33.30
C LEU A 15 -10.63 -68.73 -32.75
N ALA A 16 -10.31 -67.48 -33.10
CA ALA A 16 -9.10 -66.81 -32.60
C ALA A 16 -9.34 -65.31 -32.30
N LEU A 17 -10.51 -64.97 -31.72
CA LEU A 17 -10.88 -63.56 -31.44
C LEU A 17 -11.65 -63.38 -30.11
N PHE A 18 -11.40 -64.24 -29.11
CA PHE A 18 -12.04 -64.16 -27.79
C PHE A 18 -11.10 -64.33 -26.58
N LEU A 19 -9.80 -64.03 -26.72
CA LEU A 19 -8.85 -64.07 -25.58
C LEU A 19 -7.97 -62.82 -25.48
N ALA A 20 -8.52 -61.64 -25.78
CA ALA A 20 -7.92 -60.36 -25.45
C ALA A 20 -8.78 -59.61 -24.43
N GLY A 21 -9.04 -60.25 -23.30
CA GLY A 21 -9.48 -59.56 -22.08
C GLY A 21 -8.23 -59.01 -21.38
N CYS A 22 -7.74 -57.86 -21.85
CA CYS A 22 -6.79 -57.08 -21.07
C CYS A 22 -7.50 -56.63 -19.79
N ALA A 23 -7.16 -57.27 -18.65
CA ALA A 23 -7.46 -56.73 -17.34
C ALA A 23 -6.78 -55.36 -17.23
N ASN A 24 -7.58 -54.31 -17.27
CA ASN A 24 -7.10 -52.95 -17.05
C ASN A 24 -6.67 -52.87 -15.57
N MET A 25 -5.37 -52.81 -15.29
CA MET A 25 -4.87 -52.48 -13.96
C MET A 25 -5.25 -51.02 -13.68
N GLN A 26 -6.43 -50.80 -13.10
CA GLN A 26 -6.68 -49.54 -12.43
C GLN A 26 -5.80 -49.50 -11.17
N PRO A 27 -5.06 -48.41 -10.94
CA PRO A 27 -4.46 -48.19 -9.63
C PRO A 27 -5.56 -48.29 -8.58
N PRO A 28 -5.30 -48.89 -7.40
CA PRO A 28 -6.28 -48.85 -6.32
C PRO A 28 -6.71 -47.39 -6.12
N GLU A 29 -8.01 -47.13 -6.08
CA GLU A 29 -8.50 -45.82 -5.68
C GLU A 29 -7.90 -45.53 -4.31
N GLY A 30 -7.03 -44.51 -4.27
CA GLY A 30 -6.44 -44.07 -3.01
C GLY A 30 -7.58 -43.76 -2.04
N GLY A 31 -7.43 -44.22 -0.80
CA GLY A 31 -8.37 -43.87 0.27
C GLY A 31 -8.58 -42.36 0.36
N PRO A 32 -9.67 -41.90 0.96
CA PRO A 32 -9.95 -40.47 1.09
C PRO A 32 -8.73 -39.75 1.66
N VAL A 33 -8.35 -38.63 1.03
CA VAL A 33 -7.25 -37.79 1.52
C VAL A 33 -7.52 -37.42 2.97
N ASP A 34 -6.58 -37.74 3.85
CA ASP A 34 -6.67 -37.32 5.25
C ASP A 34 -6.58 -35.80 5.33
N ARG A 35 -7.63 -35.18 5.89
CA ARG A 35 -7.78 -33.73 6.09
C ARG A 35 -7.79 -33.35 7.57
N SER A 36 -7.53 -34.30 8.46
CA SER A 36 -7.47 -34.02 9.90
C SER A 36 -6.19 -33.25 10.22
N THR A 37 -6.31 -32.26 11.10
CA THR A 37 -5.21 -31.36 11.45
C THR A 37 -4.42 -31.90 12.65
N PRO A 38 -3.09 -31.68 12.75
CA PRO A 38 -2.33 -32.01 13.94
C PRO A 38 -2.81 -31.21 15.17
N GLU A 39 -2.75 -31.83 16.33
CA GLU A 39 -3.09 -31.21 17.63
C GLU A 39 -2.06 -31.57 18.71
N ILE A 40 -1.81 -30.64 19.63
CA ILE A 40 -0.98 -30.87 20.83
C ILE A 40 -1.88 -31.43 21.93
N VAL A 41 -1.59 -32.65 22.39
CA VAL A 41 -2.42 -33.39 23.34
C VAL A 41 -1.88 -33.36 24.77
N SER A 42 -0.59 -33.09 24.96
CA SER A 42 -0.01 -32.85 26.29
C SER A 42 1.26 -32.01 26.23
N THR A 43 1.59 -31.38 27.36
CA THR A 43 2.75 -30.52 27.52
C THR A 43 3.48 -30.79 28.84
N TYR A 44 4.78 -30.52 28.86
CA TYR A 44 5.55 -30.31 30.08
C TYR A 44 6.15 -28.89 30.03
N PRO A 45 5.97 -28.04 31.07
CA PRO A 45 5.21 -28.31 32.30
C PRO A 45 3.73 -28.60 32.01
N ASP A 46 3.13 -29.45 32.84
CA ASP A 46 1.69 -29.69 32.79
C ASP A 46 0.95 -28.54 33.51
N SER A 47 -0.38 -28.56 33.43
CA SER A 47 -1.24 -27.55 34.08
C SER A 47 -1.05 -27.40 35.60
N THR A 48 -0.40 -28.35 36.28
CA THR A 48 -0.16 -28.33 37.72
C THR A 48 1.19 -27.70 38.11
N SER A 49 2.11 -27.58 37.15
CA SER A 49 3.50 -27.15 37.38
C SER A 49 3.86 -25.86 36.63
N LEU A 50 2.89 -24.96 36.46
CA LEU A 50 3.06 -23.70 35.70
C LEU A 50 3.69 -22.54 36.49
N ILE A 51 3.90 -22.69 37.81
CA ILE A 51 4.55 -21.68 38.67
C ILE A 51 5.77 -22.27 39.37
N ASN A 52 6.71 -21.42 39.76
CA ASN A 52 8.02 -21.80 40.30
C ASN A 52 8.76 -22.80 39.39
N PHE A 53 8.59 -22.64 38.08
CA PHE A 53 9.23 -23.46 37.07
C PHE A 53 10.76 -23.28 37.15
N ASN A 54 11.48 -24.40 37.24
CA ASN A 54 12.93 -24.41 37.46
C ASN A 54 13.65 -25.46 36.59
N ASP A 55 13.01 -25.90 35.51
CA ASP A 55 13.63 -26.76 34.51
C ASP A 55 14.20 -25.90 33.37
N ASN A 56 15.03 -26.48 32.52
CA ASN A 56 15.57 -25.83 31.32
C ASN A 56 14.99 -26.40 30.02
N LYS A 57 13.87 -27.13 30.13
CA LYS A 57 13.25 -27.80 28.99
C LYS A 57 11.74 -27.87 29.11
N ILE A 58 11.09 -27.97 27.97
CA ILE A 58 9.66 -28.22 27.82
C ILE A 58 9.46 -29.40 26.89
N ARG A 59 8.29 -30.03 26.95
CA ARG A 59 7.91 -31.08 26.00
C ARG A 59 6.54 -30.82 25.41
N LEU A 60 6.39 -31.09 24.12
CA LEU A 60 5.12 -31.04 23.41
C LEU A 60 4.84 -32.41 22.81
N GLN A 61 3.68 -32.97 23.10
CA GLN A 61 3.21 -34.22 22.53
C GLN A 61 2.12 -33.95 21.50
N PHE A 62 2.33 -34.39 20.27
CA PHE A 62 1.33 -34.33 19.20
C PHE A 62 0.50 -35.61 19.14
N ASP A 63 -0.73 -35.49 18.63
CA ASP A 63 -1.61 -36.63 18.33
C ASP A 63 -1.08 -37.50 17.17
N ARG A 64 -0.23 -36.92 16.31
CA ARG A 64 0.35 -37.54 15.10
C ARG A 64 1.78 -37.11 14.82
N TYR A 65 2.40 -37.70 13.79
CA TYR A 65 3.70 -37.26 13.30
C TYR A 65 3.57 -35.91 12.59
N VAL A 66 4.48 -34.99 12.90
CA VAL A 66 4.53 -33.64 12.35
C VAL A 66 5.86 -33.41 11.64
N ASN A 67 5.88 -32.44 10.73
CA ASN A 67 7.11 -32.00 10.10
C ASN A 67 7.92 -31.18 11.11
N GLU A 68 9.07 -31.72 11.53
CA GLU A 68 9.92 -31.15 12.59
C GLU A 68 10.29 -29.69 12.33
N ARG A 69 10.77 -29.39 11.12
CA ARG A 69 11.14 -28.04 10.71
C ARG A 69 9.96 -27.05 10.79
N SER A 70 8.76 -27.47 10.41
CA SER A 70 7.57 -26.63 10.53
C SER A 70 7.22 -26.29 11.98
N VAL A 71 7.53 -27.19 12.92
CA VAL A 71 7.35 -26.98 14.36
C VAL A 71 8.39 -26.01 14.89
N GLU A 72 9.66 -26.21 14.56
CA GLU A 72 10.75 -25.32 14.95
C GLU A 72 10.51 -23.88 14.48
N GLU A 73 10.07 -23.71 13.22
CA GLU A 73 9.75 -22.39 12.66
C GLU A 73 8.46 -21.77 13.23
N ALA A 74 7.55 -22.57 13.77
CA ALA A 74 6.27 -22.11 14.33
C ALA A 74 6.33 -21.79 15.84
N ILE A 75 7.43 -22.10 16.53
CA ILE A 75 7.58 -21.87 17.97
C ILE A 75 8.15 -20.47 18.24
N PHE A 76 7.42 -19.71 19.04
CA PHE A 76 7.81 -18.40 19.53
C PHE A 76 7.75 -18.37 21.05
N ILE A 77 8.82 -17.94 21.69
CA ILE A 77 8.89 -17.81 23.15
C ILE A 77 9.05 -16.34 23.53
N SER A 78 8.23 -15.91 24.48
CA SER A 78 8.13 -14.54 24.94
C SER A 78 8.20 -14.52 26.48
N PRO A 79 9.18 -13.87 27.12
CA PRO A 79 10.31 -13.15 26.51
C PRO A 79 11.25 -14.03 25.71
N TYR A 80 12.01 -13.41 24.80
CA TYR A 80 13.01 -14.11 23.98
C TYR A 80 14.07 -14.80 24.86
N ILE A 81 14.36 -16.06 24.54
CA ILE A 81 15.31 -16.92 25.24
C ILE A 81 16.28 -17.60 24.27
N GLY A 82 17.27 -16.84 23.79
CA GLY A 82 18.41 -17.38 23.04
C GLY A 82 18.05 -18.37 21.93
N SER A 83 18.96 -19.30 21.67
CA SER A 83 18.71 -20.47 20.81
C SER A 83 17.94 -21.57 21.55
N LEU A 84 17.21 -22.38 20.79
CA LEU A 84 16.50 -23.57 21.26
C LEU A 84 17.14 -24.80 20.63
N GLU A 85 17.26 -25.86 21.41
CA GLU A 85 17.65 -27.19 20.91
C GLU A 85 16.43 -28.10 20.92
N PHE A 86 16.21 -28.83 19.82
CA PHE A 86 15.07 -29.70 19.61
C PHE A 86 15.53 -31.16 19.59
N ASP A 87 14.94 -31.99 20.46
CA ASP A 87 15.19 -33.43 20.54
C ASP A 87 13.88 -34.18 20.32
N TRP A 88 13.81 -34.97 19.24
CA TRP A 88 12.59 -35.59 18.74
C TRP A 88 12.51 -37.07 19.10
N SER A 89 11.36 -37.49 19.63
CA SER A 89 11.04 -38.89 19.89
C SER A 89 9.63 -39.22 19.40
N GLY A 90 9.54 -39.67 18.15
CA GLY A 90 8.28 -40.07 17.54
C GLY A 90 7.33 -38.89 17.33
N LYS A 91 6.34 -38.75 18.22
CA LYS A 91 5.33 -37.67 18.20
C LYS A 91 5.57 -36.62 19.30
N GLU A 92 6.66 -36.75 20.04
CA GLU A 92 7.09 -35.82 21.09
C GLU A 92 8.29 -35.00 20.62
N VAL A 93 8.32 -33.72 20.97
CA VAL A 93 9.52 -32.88 20.89
C VAL A 93 9.86 -32.35 22.28
N GLU A 94 11.11 -32.57 22.69
CA GLU A 94 11.72 -31.91 23.84
C GLU A 94 12.50 -30.69 23.36
N ILE A 95 12.16 -29.52 23.90
CA ILE A 95 12.76 -28.24 23.54
C ILE A 95 13.58 -27.78 24.73
N ARG A 96 14.90 -27.70 24.57
CA ARG A 96 15.84 -27.27 25.62
C ARG A 96 16.24 -25.82 25.38
N PHE A 97 16.30 -25.06 26.47
CA PHE A 97 16.73 -23.68 26.48
C PHE A 97 18.25 -23.62 26.63
N SER A 98 18.94 -23.01 25.67
CA SER A 98 20.40 -22.82 25.75
C SER A 98 20.80 -21.80 26.82
N GLU A 99 19.90 -20.87 27.14
CA GLU A 99 20.10 -19.81 28.12
C GLU A 99 19.30 -20.04 29.41
N LYS A 100 19.81 -19.53 30.53
CA LYS A 100 19.12 -19.59 31.81
C LYS A 100 17.90 -18.66 31.80
N LEU A 101 16.75 -19.19 32.20
CA LEU A 101 15.53 -18.40 32.37
C LEU A 101 15.70 -17.29 33.43
N ARG A 102 15.14 -16.12 33.14
CA ARG A 102 15.10 -14.97 34.05
C ARG A 102 14.26 -15.32 35.28
N SER A 103 14.69 -14.86 36.44
CA SER A 103 13.96 -15.05 37.70
C SER A 103 12.67 -14.23 37.73
N ASN A 104 11.62 -14.75 38.38
CA ASN A 104 10.33 -14.07 38.55
C ASN A 104 9.76 -13.53 37.22
N THR A 105 9.80 -14.36 36.19
CA THR A 105 9.41 -14.00 34.83
C THR A 105 8.43 -15.03 34.30
N THR A 106 7.34 -14.53 33.71
CA THR A 106 6.40 -15.36 32.96
C THR A 106 6.90 -15.56 31.54
N TYR A 107 6.97 -16.81 31.11
CA TYR A 107 7.29 -17.23 29.76
C TYR A 107 6.04 -17.77 29.09
N VAL A 108 5.78 -17.27 27.89
CA VAL A 108 4.69 -17.69 27.02
C VAL A 108 5.29 -18.32 25.80
N ILE A 109 4.85 -19.55 25.51
CA ILE A 109 5.25 -20.30 24.34
C ILE A 109 4.04 -20.39 23.43
N ASN A 110 4.17 -19.81 22.24
CA ASN A 110 3.18 -19.85 21.20
C ASN A 110 3.67 -20.78 20.08
N ILE A 111 2.81 -21.71 19.70
CA ILE A 111 3.00 -22.56 18.54
C ILE A 111 2.00 -22.12 17.48
N GLY A 112 2.51 -21.53 16.40
CA GLY A 112 1.74 -21.01 15.29
C GLY A 112 1.01 -22.10 14.50
N THR A 113 0.10 -21.69 13.63
CA THR A 113 -0.70 -22.62 12.80
C THR A 113 0.08 -23.27 11.66
N ASP A 114 1.33 -22.88 11.44
CA ASP A 114 2.15 -23.38 10.32
C ASP A 114 2.78 -24.76 10.58
N VAL A 115 2.53 -25.35 11.75
CA VAL A 115 2.85 -26.76 12.01
C VAL A 115 2.08 -27.66 11.05
N GLU A 116 2.81 -28.39 10.21
CA GLU A 116 2.28 -29.29 9.20
C GLU A 116 2.45 -30.76 9.64
N ASP A 117 1.45 -31.60 9.40
CA ASP A 117 1.63 -33.05 9.47
C ASP A 117 2.34 -33.60 8.23
N LEU A 118 2.62 -34.91 8.19
CA LEU A 118 3.27 -35.55 7.03
C LEU A 118 2.42 -35.49 5.74
N ASN A 119 1.13 -35.17 5.85
CA ASN A 119 0.19 -34.98 4.74
C ASN A 119 -0.03 -33.50 4.37
N LYS A 120 0.73 -32.58 4.97
CA LYS A 120 0.63 -31.11 4.78
C LYS A 120 -0.67 -30.49 5.31
N ASN A 121 -1.35 -31.15 6.24
CA ASN A 121 -2.43 -30.53 6.99
C ASN A 121 -1.83 -29.66 8.09
N ARG A 122 -2.31 -28.41 8.20
CA ARG A 122 -1.85 -27.44 9.19
C ARG A 122 -2.67 -27.49 10.46
N MET A 123 -2.08 -27.15 11.61
CA MET A 123 -2.84 -26.95 12.85
C MET A 123 -4.02 -25.98 12.62
N ALA A 124 -5.20 -26.33 13.12
CA ALA A 124 -6.40 -25.51 12.94
C ALA A 124 -6.33 -24.17 13.70
N GLN A 125 -5.64 -24.17 14.84
CA GLN A 125 -5.49 -23.01 15.74
C GLN A 125 -4.10 -23.01 16.38
N ALA A 126 -3.60 -21.83 16.73
CA ALA A 126 -2.35 -21.72 17.48
C ALA A 126 -2.53 -22.28 18.90
N PHE A 127 -1.48 -22.87 19.46
CA PHE A 127 -1.45 -23.36 20.83
C PHE A 127 -0.59 -22.44 21.69
N THR A 128 -1.03 -22.13 22.91
CA THR A 128 -0.28 -21.28 23.85
C THR A 128 -0.17 -21.98 25.20
N ILE A 129 1.04 -22.00 25.78
CA ILE A 129 1.28 -22.34 27.18
C ILE A 129 2.03 -21.19 27.86
N ALA A 130 1.67 -20.88 29.10
CA ALA A 130 2.36 -19.91 29.93
C ALA A 130 2.81 -20.55 31.24
N PHE A 131 4.06 -20.34 31.62
CA PHE A 131 4.62 -20.74 32.91
C PHE A 131 5.50 -19.64 33.49
N SER A 132 5.74 -19.67 34.79
CA SER A 132 6.52 -18.65 35.50
C SER A 132 7.62 -19.27 36.32
N THR A 133 8.80 -18.66 36.27
CA THR A 133 9.90 -18.95 37.22
C THR A 133 9.64 -18.34 38.60
N GLY A 134 8.61 -17.50 38.73
CA GLY A 134 8.15 -16.90 39.98
C GLY A 134 6.93 -17.61 40.57
N LYS A 135 6.35 -16.98 41.60
CA LYS A 135 5.21 -17.53 42.35
C LYS A 135 3.86 -17.29 41.66
N GLU A 136 3.83 -16.46 40.62
CA GLU A 136 2.63 -16.08 39.89
C GLU A 136 2.92 -15.96 38.40
N ILE A 137 1.86 -16.12 37.60
CA ILE A 137 1.86 -15.86 36.16
C ILE A 137 1.32 -14.46 35.96
N ASP A 138 2.01 -13.66 35.16
CA ASP A 138 1.61 -12.32 34.80
C ASP A 138 0.21 -12.30 34.17
N ARG A 139 -0.52 -11.20 34.41
CA ARG A 139 -1.94 -11.08 34.06
C ARG A 139 -2.24 -9.96 33.07
N GLY A 140 -1.26 -9.14 32.72
CA GLY A 140 -1.42 -8.09 31.72
C GLY A 140 -1.65 -8.70 30.33
N ALA A 141 -2.45 -8.01 29.52
CA ALA A 141 -2.73 -8.41 28.16
C ALA A 141 -3.05 -7.21 27.25
N ILE A 142 -2.79 -7.38 25.96
CA ILE A 142 -3.03 -6.41 24.89
C ILE A 142 -3.75 -7.14 23.76
N GLU A 143 -4.92 -6.64 23.37
CA GLU A 143 -5.75 -7.15 22.28
C GLU A 143 -5.91 -6.08 21.21
N GLY A 144 -5.75 -6.48 19.95
CA GLY A 144 -5.82 -5.53 18.85
C GLY A 144 -5.98 -6.17 17.48
N ARG A 145 -5.95 -5.32 16.45
CA ARG A 145 -6.02 -5.73 15.05
C ARG A 145 -5.08 -4.90 14.19
N VAL A 146 -4.40 -5.59 13.28
CA VAL A 146 -3.56 -5.02 12.22
C VAL A 146 -4.35 -4.97 10.91
N PHE A 147 -4.34 -3.81 10.26
CA PHE A 147 -4.95 -3.59 8.96
C PHE A 147 -3.88 -3.57 7.87
N PRO A 148 -4.21 -4.04 6.66
CA PRO A 148 -3.26 -4.07 5.56
C PRO A 148 -2.92 -2.66 5.08
N ARG A 149 -1.76 -2.53 4.42
CA ARG A 149 -1.34 -1.29 3.75
C ARG A 149 -2.17 -1.02 2.51
N LYS A 150 -2.41 -2.05 1.69
CA LYS A 150 -3.28 -2.01 0.51
C LYS A 150 -4.34 -3.10 0.60
N SER A 151 -5.51 -2.85 0.01
CA SER A 151 -6.56 -3.86 -0.08
C SER A 151 -6.02 -5.14 -0.73
N GLY A 152 -6.17 -6.27 -0.05
CA GLY A 152 -5.67 -7.57 -0.50
C GLY A 152 -4.31 -7.98 0.07
N ASP A 153 -3.56 -7.08 0.73
CA ASP A 153 -2.32 -7.48 1.41
C ASP A 153 -2.64 -8.44 2.58
N ALA A 154 -1.82 -9.47 2.76
CA ALA A 154 -2.01 -10.45 3.82
C ALA A 154 -1.72 -9.83 5.20
N VAL A 155 -2.62 -10.04 6.17
CA VAL A 155 -2.45 -9.59 7.56
C VAL A 155 -2.27 -10.73 8.55
N SER A 156 -2.08 -11.95 8.05
CA SER A 156 -1.77 -13.13 8.87
C SER A 156 -0.27 -13.19 9.15
N GLY A 157 0.11 -13.60 10.37
CA GLY A 157 1.51 -13.83 10.73
C GLY A 157 2.35 -12.56 10.92
N ILE A 158 1.75 -11.37 10.90
CA ILE A 158 2.43 -10.12 11.26
C ILE A 158 2.85 -10.20 12.72
N MET A 159 4.13 -9.95 12.99
CA MET A 159 4.69 -9.95 14.34
C MET A 159 4.22 -8.72 15.09
N ILE A 160 3.85 -8.89 16.36
CA ILE A 160 3.61 -7.79 17.29
C ILE A 160 4.78 -7.73 18.24
N PHE A 161 5.61 -6.73 18.08
CA PHE A 161 6.73 -6.43 18.98
C PHE A 161 6.21 -5.59 20.13
N ALA A 162 6.58 -5.93 21.36
CA ALA A 162 6.25 -5.13 22.54
C ALA A 162 7.50 -4.94 23.41
N TYR A 163 7.87 -3.69 23.59
CA TYR A 163 9.00 -3.23 24.40
C TYR A 163 8.47 -2.61 25.69
N ARG A 164 8.97 -3.08 26.83
CA ARG A 164 8.59 -2.52 28.13
C ARG A 164 9.37 -1.22 28.34
N LEU A 165 8.66 -0.14 28.69
CA LEU A 165 9.26 1.19 28.86
C LEU A 165 9.57 1.56 30.32
N ASP A 166 9.13 0.75 31.28
CA ASP A 166 9.31 1.05 32.71
C ASP A 166 10.80 1.22 33.05
N GLY A 167 11.19 2.41 33.52
CA GLY A 167 12.58 2.71 33.90
C GLY A 167 13.53 3.04 32.74
N LEU A 168 13.02 3.16 31.51
CA LEU A 168 13.77 3.59 30.33
C LEU A 168 13.36 5.00 29.90
N ASN A 169 14.27 5.71 29.24
CA ASN A 169 13.86 6.88 28.46
C ASN A 169 13.19 6.37 27.17
N PRO A 170 11.89 6.63 26.93
CA PRO A 170 11.22 6.12 25.74
C PRO A 170 11.88 6.59 24.44
N ASP A 171 12.58 7.72 24.42
CA ASP A 171 13.21 8.25 23.21
C ASP A 171 14.50 7.51 22.81
N THR A 172 15.05 6.67 23.71
CA THR A 172 16.27 5.89 23.41
C THR A 172 15.98 4.56 22.74
N LEU A 173 14.74 4.04 22.83
CA LEU A 173 14.37 2.77 22.22
C LEU A 173 14.52 2.83 20.70
N ASN A 174 15.33 1.94 20.15
CA ASN A 174 15.51 1.82 18.70
C ASN A 174 15.18 0.39 18.21
N PRO A 175 13.98 0.16 17.63
CA PRO A 175 13.59 -1.18 17.16
C PRO A 175 14.42 -1.67 15.95
N VAL A 176 15.23 -0.81 15.32
CA VAL A 176 16.14 -1.22 14.22
C VAL A 176 17.31 -2.06 14.71
N ILE A 177 17.66 -1.97 16.00
CA ILE A 177 18.81 -2.69 16.57
C ILE A 177 18.47 -3.45 17.86
N GLU A 178 17.35 -3.10 18.53
CA GLU A 178 16.91 -3.73 19.77
C GLU A 178 15.76 -4.70 19.51
N LYS A 179 15.91 -5.94 20.00
CA LYS A 179 14.84 -6.96 19.95
C LYS A 179 13.75 -6.65 20.99
N PRO A 180 12.48 -7.01 20.72
CA PRO A 180 11.39 -6.79 21.66
C PRO A 180 11.49 -7.67 22.92
N ASP A 181 10.94 -7.17 24.03
CA ASP A 181 10.81 -7.94 25.27
C ASP A 181 9.76 -9.03 25.15
N PHE A 182 8.66 -8.75 24.42
CA PHE A 182 7.55 -9.66 24.24
C PHE A 182 7.10 -9.70 22.77
N ILE A 183 6.66 -10.87 22.33
CA ILE A 183 6.18 -11.10 20.96
C ILE A 183 4.88 -11.88 20.92
N THR A 184 4.05 -11.56 19.94
CA THR A 184 2.94 -12.40 19.48
C THR A 184 2.79 -12.23 17.96
N GLN A 185 1.81 -12.91 17.37
CA GLN A 185 1.49 -12.80 15.95
C GLN A 185 0.00 -12.57 15.73
N THR A 186 -0.30 -12.01 14.58
CA THR A 186 -1.67 -11.86 14.08
C THR A 186 -2.21 -13.15 13.48
N GLY A 187 -3.48 -13.44 13.71
CA GLY A 187 -4.23 -14.49 13.02
C GLY A 187 -4.65 -14.09 11.61
N LYS A 188 -5.43 -14.94 10.94
CA LYS A 188 -5.84 -14.78 9.52
C LYS A 188 -6.47 -13.42 9.19
N ASN A 189 -7.20 -12.83 10.15
CA ASN A 189 -7.93 -11.57 9.97
C ASN A 189 -7.18 -10.35 10.57
N GLY A 190 -5.90 -10.50 10.90
CA GLY A 190 -5.08 -9.44 11.49
C GLY A 190 -5.29 -9.23 12.99
N GLU A 191 -6.14 -10.02 13.65
CA GLU A 191 -6.35 -9.95 15.10
C GLU A 191 -5.13 -10.51 15.84
N PHE A 192 -4.73 -9.89 16.94
CA PHE A 192 -3.68 -10.40 17.82
C PHE A 192 -4.09 -10.31 19.28
N PHE A 193 -3.49 -11.18 20.09
CA PHE A 193 -3.64 -11.17 21.54
C PHE A 193 -2.30 -11.49 22.20
N LEU A 194 -1.70 -10.48 22.83
CA LEU A 194 -0.50 -10.62 23.65
C LEU A 194 -0.95 -10.75 25.10
N ARG A 195 -0.62 -11.88 25.74
CA ARG A 195 -1.10 -12.24 27.09
C ARG A 195 0.06 -12.56 28.00
N HIS A 196 -0.21 -12.52 29.29
CA HIS A 196 0.75 -12.85 30.35
C HIS A 196 1.99 -11.97 30.33
N ILE A 197 1.78 -10.68 30.10
CA ILE A 197 2.83 -9.67 30.24
C ILE A 197 2.69 -8.98 31.60
N PRO A 198 3.79 -8.53 32.22
CA PRO A 198 3.74 -7.72 33.43
C PRO A 198 2.84 -6.48 33.25
N PHE A 199 2.32 -5.95 34.35
CA PHE A 199 1.75 -4.60 34.32
C PHE A 199 2.87 -3.58 34.12
N GLY A 200 2.60 -2.56 33.31
CA GLY A 200 3.62 -1.58 32.92
C GLY A 200 3.26 -0.86 31.63
N THR A 201 4.12 0.06 31.21
CA THR A 201 3.94 0.77 29.94
C THR A 201 4.70 0.08 28.82
N TYR A 202 4.06 -0.06 27.67
CA TYR A 202 4.62 -0.74 26.51
C TYR A 202 4.61 0.14 25.27
N ARG A 203 5.68 0.03 24.48
CA ARG A 203 5.67 0.44 23.09
C ARG A 203 5.48 -0.78 22.21
N THR A 204 4.49 -0.74 21.35
CA THR A 204 4.19 -1.85 20.45
C THR A 204 4.28 -1.46 19.00
N PHE A 205 4.64 -2.43 18.17
CA PHE A 205 4.71 -2.30 16.72
C PHE A 205 4.19 -3.57 16.06
N ALA A 206 3.46 -3.41 14.97
CA ALA A 206 3.18 -4.51 14.06
C ALA A 206 4.27 -4.52 12.98
N ILE A 207 5.09 -5.57 12.91
CA ILE A 207 6.20 -5.69 11.95
C ILE A 207 5.96 -6.90 11.05
N ARG A 208 5.98 -6.67 9.73
CA ARG A 208 6.12 -7.76 8.77
C ARG A 208 7.62 -8.05 8.65
N ASP A 209 8.12 -8.86 9.56
CA ASP A 209 9.53 -9.22 9.67
C ASP A 209 9.90 -10.22 8.56
N GLU A 210 10.38 -9.71 7.43
CA GLU A 210 10.71 -10.52 6.25
C GLU A 210 11.96 -11.39 6.49
N TYR A 211 12.91 -10.90 7.31
CA TYR A 211 14.16 -11.61 7.61
C TYR A 211 14.08 -12.51 8.85
N ARG A 212 12.98 -12.48 9.60
CA ARG A 212 12.73 -13.25 10.83
C ARG A 212 13.83 -13.04 11.89
N ASN A 213 14.35 -11.83 12.00
CA ASN A 213 15.47 -11.49 12.88
C ASN A 213 15.03 -10.76 14.17
N LEU A 214 13.73 -10.48 14.32
CA LEU A 214 13.11 -9.80 15.46
C LEU A 214 13.60 -8.37 15.69
N ILE A 215 13.96 -7.67 14.62
CA ILE A 215 14.20 -6.22 14.59
C ILE A 215 13.38 -5.59 13.45
N TYR A 216 13.34 -4.27 13.37
CA TYR A 216 12.67 -3.55 12.29
C TYR A 216 13.67 -3.15 11.20
N ASP A 217 13.61 -3.83 10.05
CA ASP A 217 14.42 -3.53 8.87
C ASP A 217 13.74 -2.49 7.98
N ARG A 218 14.12 -1.21 8.13
CA ARG A 218 13.44 -0.04 7.54
C ARG A 218 13.09 -0.15 6.05
N GLU A 219 13.97 -0.72 5.24
CA GLU A 219 13.79 -0.82 3.78
C GLU A 219 12.94 -2.03 3.37
N THR A 220 12.92 -3.06 4.20
CA THR A 220 12.35 -4.36 3.89
C THR A 220 10.95 -4.48 4.48
N ASP A 221 10.83 -4.22 5.77
CA ASP A 221 9.65 -4.54 6.56
C ASP A 221 8.55 -3.49 6.43
N ASP A 222 7.30 -3.99 6.37
CA ASP A 222 6.15 -3.14 6.67
C ASP A 222 6.05 -2.97 8.20
N TYR A 223 5.62 -1.79 8.64
CA TYR A 223 5.38 -1.49 10.05
C TYR A 223 3.98 -0.94 10.28
N GLY A 224 3.46 -1.09 11.50
CA GLY A 224 2.28 -0.40 12.00
C GLY A 224 2.53 0.08 13.41
N VAL A 225 2.11 1.31 13.71
CA VAL A 225 2.23 1.92 15.04
C VAL A 225 0.83 2.16 15.60
N PRO A 226 0.57 1.93 16.89
CA PRO A 226 -0.68 2.32 17.53
C PRO A 226 -0.77 3.85 17.66
N SER A 227 -1.98 4.34 17.92
CA SER A 227 -2.23 5.79 18.01
C SER A 227 -1.99 6.38 19.40
N GLY A 228 -1.74 5.54 20.41
CA GLY A 228 -1.56 5.95 21.79
C GLY A 228 -0.75 4.95 22.62
N MET A 229 -0.47 5.34 23.87
CA MET A 229 0.25 4.52 24.84
C MET A 229 -0.56 3.28 25.24
N ILE A 230 0.15 2.19 25.53
CA ILE A 230 -0.45 0.93 25.95
C ILE A 230 0.10 0.59 27.34
N ALA A 231 -0.80 0.51 28.33
CA ALA A 231 -0.41 0.26 29.70
C ALA A 231 -1.45 -0.61 30.43
N PRO A 232 -1.34 -1.96 30.41
CA PRO A 232 -2.15 -2.80 31.27
C PRO A 232 -1.81 -2.54 32.75
N THR A 233 -2.85 -2.44 33.58
CA THR A 233 -2.74 -2.15 35.01
C THR A 233 -3.46 -3.20 35.84
N PRO A 234 -3.24 -3.28 37.17
CA PRO A 234 -4.01 -4.19 38.01
C PRO A 234 -5.53 -3.98 37.96
N SER A 235 -6.00 -2.74 37.77
CA SER A 235 -7.42 -2.39 37.64
C SER A 235 -7.96 -2.64 36.23
N GLU A 236 -7.13 -2.46 35.21
CA GLU A 236 -7.45 -2.70 33.80
C GLU A 236 -6.37 -3.61 33.19
N PRO A 237 -6.42 -4.93 33.48
CA PRO A 237 -5.36 -5.85 33.08
C PRO A 237 -5.33 -6.11 31.58
N LEU A 238 -6.41 -5.80 30.86
CA LEU A 238 -6.54 -6.00 29.42
C LEU A 238 -6.76 -4.68 28.69
N VAL A 239 -5.77 -4.28 27.89
CA VAL A 239 -5.90 -3.16 26.94
C VAL A 239 -6.53 -3.69 25.65
N LYS A 240 -7.75 -3.25 25.32
CA LYS A 240 -8.49 -3.69 24.12
C LYS A 240 -8.43 -2.67 23.00
N GLY A 241 -8.67 -3.14 21.78
CA GLY A 241 -8.94 -2.28 20.63
C GLY A 241 -7.70 -1.55 20.12
N VAL A 242 -6.51 -2.09 20.32
CA VAL A 242 -5.29 -1.52 19.75
C VAL A 242 -5.31 -1.72 18.23
N LEU A 243 -5.47 -0.64 17.48
CA LEU A 243 -5.49 -0.68 16.02
C LEU A 243 -4.15 -0.22 15.46
N MET A 244 -3.63 -0.95 14.49
CA MET A 244 -2.43 -0.56 13.74
C MET A 244 -2.70 -0.76 12.26
N ARG A 245 -2.24 0.15 11.41
CA ARG A 245 -2.31 0.00 9.95
C ARG A 245 -0.90 -0.16 9.42
N LEU A 246 -0.67 -1.21 8.63
CA LEU A 246 0.62 -1.41 7.99
C LEU A 246 0.92 -0.27 7.02
N SER A 247 2.18 0.11 7.01
CA SER A 247 2.79 1.14 6.19
C SER A 247 4.19 0.68 5.84
N LYS A 248 4.78 1.29 4.82
CA LYS A 248 6.17 1.05 4.45
C LYS A 248 6.93 2.35 4.52
N GLU A 249 8.11 2.33 5.11
CA GLU A 249 8.95 3.52 5.12
C GLU A 249 9.58 3.68 3.74
N ASP A 250 9.46 4.89 3.20
CA ASP A 250 10.19 5.27 2.00
C ASP A 250 11.57 5.77 2.42
N THR A 251 12.59 4.93 2.28
CA THR A 251 13.98 5.25 2.64
C THR A 251 14.85 5.56 1.43
N THR A 252 14.38 5.22 0.24
CA THR A 252 15.18 5.34 -0.98
C THR A 252 14.80 6.61 -1.69
N GLY A 253 15.77 7.49 -1.93
CA GLY A 253 15.51 8.63 -2.78
C GLY A 253 15.46 8.27 -4.27
N PRO A 254 15.00 9.21 -5.10
CA PRO A 254 14.84 9.01 -6.52
C PRO A 254 16.17 8.63 -7.18
N ARG A 255 16.08 7.87 -8.26
CA ARG A 255 17.23 7.45 -9.08
C ARG A 255 16.97 7.87 -10.51
N LEU A 256 17.98 8.39 -11.20
CA LEU A 256 17.90 8.67 -12.62
C LEU A 256 18.06 7.35 -13.38
N VAL A 257 16.97 6.89 -14.00
CA VAL A 257 16.87 5.53 -14.59
C VAL A 257 17.16 5.56 -16.09
N LYS A 258 16.71 6.60 -16.79
CA LYS A 258 16.82 6.67 -18.25
C LYS A 258 16.89 8.09 -18.77
N ILE A 259 17.61 8.27 -19.87
CA ILE A 259 17.61 9.51 -20.65
C ILE A 259 17.26 9.21 -22.10
N THR A 260 16.34 9.97 -22.67
CA THR A 260 16.00 9.97 -24.10
C THR A 260 16.24 11.36 -24.68
N VAL A 261 16.68 11.43 -25.93
CA VAL A 261 17.01 12.69 -26.61
C VAL A 261 16.23 12.77 -27.93
N PRO A 262 15.04 13.37 -27.94
CA PRO A 262 14.21 13.43 -29.14
C PRO A 262 14.85 14.22 -30.29
N ASN A 263 15.58 15.28 -29.96
CA ASN A 263 16.25 16.17 -30.91
C ASN A 263 17.43 16.90 -30.24
N ARG A 264 18.16 17.75 -30.98
CA ARG A 264 19.37 18.44 -30.51
C ARG A 264 19.16 19.48 -29.39
N ASN A 265 17.93 19.73 -28.96
CA ASN A 265 17.63 20.71 -27.92
C ASN A 265 16.82 20.12 -26.76
N HIS A 266 16.34 18.88 -26.89
CA HIS A 266 15.45 18.28 -25.90
C HIS A 266 16.10 17.07 -25.26
N ILE A 267 15.98 16.99 -23.94
CA ILE A 267 16.37 15.83 -23.14
C ILE A 267 15.15 15.44 -22.31
N VAL A 268 14.89 14.14 -22.21
CA VAL A 268 13.84 13.57 -21.35
C VAL A 268 14.52 12.66 -20.35
N ALA A 269 14.41 12.98 -19.06
CA ALA A 269 14.91 12.14 -17.98
C ALA A 269 13.75 11.41 -17.31
N GLU A 270 13.94 10.13 -17.02
CA GLU A 270 13.00 9.30 -16.28
C GLU A 270 13.66 8.87 -14.97
N PHE A 271 12.91 9.02 -13.87
CA PHE A 271 13.33 8.68 -12.53
C PHE A 271 12.59 7.43 -12.01
N SER A 272 13.12 6.80 -10.96
CA SER A 272 12.53 5.61 -10.34
C SER A 272 11.17 5.87 -9.68
N GLU A 273 10.89 7.13 -9.35
CA GLU A 273 9.74 7.56 -8.57
C GLU A 273 9.44 9.05 -8.79
N PRO A 274 8.28 9.55 -8.34
CA PRO A 274 7.93 10.96 -8.46
C PRO A 274 8.86 11.87 -7.66
N ILE A 275 9.36 12.92 -8.29
CA ILE A 275 10.14 13.97 -7.63
C ILE A 275 9.19 15.08 -7.16
N LYS A 276 9.43 15.61 -5.95
CA LYS A 276 8.74 16.81 -5.48
C LYS A 276 9.11 17.99 -6.36
N THR A 277 8.14 18.48 -7.15
CA THR A 277 8.35 19.53 -8.15
C THR A 277 8.96 20.81 -7.57
N ASP A 278 8.62 21.17 -6.34
CA ASP A 278 9.17 22.37 -5.67
C ASP A 278 10.65 22.24 -5.29
N SER A 279 11.20 21.01 -5.28
CA SER A 279 12.65 20.78 -5.10
C SER A 279 13.46 20.94 -6.39
N VAL A 280 12.77 21.08 -7.53
CA VAL A 280 13.37 21.08 -8.86
C VAL A 280 13.63 22.52 -9.30
N SER A 281 14.88 22.81 -9.63
CA SER A 281 15.27 24.06 -10.30
C SER A 281 16.28 23.77 -11.41
N LEU A 282 16.56 24.76 -12.26
CA LEU A 282 17.58 24.60 -13.30
C LEU A 282 18.96 24.26 -12.71
N SER A 283 19.31 24.81 -11.54
CA SER A 283 20.58 24.52 -10.87
C SER A 283 20.65 23.12 -10.28
N SER A 284 19.51 22.43 -10.14
CA SER A 284 19.47 21.02 -9.73
C SER A 284 20.06 20.08 -10.79
N PHE A 285 20.32 20.57 -12.01
CA PHE A 285 20.83 19.75 -13.10
C PHE A 285 22.04 20.37 -13.76
N SER A 286 22.96 19.52 -14.19
CA SER A 286 24.08 19.90 -15.04
C SER A 286 24.17 18.93 -16.20
N VAL A 287 24.46 19.48 -17.39
CA VAL A 287 24.78 18.69 -18.58
C VAL A 287 26.19 19.04 -19.01
N ILE A 288 27.05 18.03 -19.16
CA ILE A 288 28.48 18.21 -19.45
C ILE A 288 28.87 17.30 -20.61
N ASP A 289 29.57 17.84 -21.61
CA ASP A 289 30.21 17.04 -22.66
C ASP A 289 31.33 16.21 -22.05
N THR A 290 31.29 14.88 -22.21
CA THR A 290 32.25 13.97 -21.57
C THR A 290 33.67 14.09 -22.10
N LEU A 291 33.87 14.71 -23.27
CA LEU A 291 35.18 14.90 -23.88
C LEU A 291 35.74 16.29 -23.62
N SER A 292 34.96 17.34 -23.90
CA SER A 292 35.42 18.72 -23.75
C SER A 292 35.29 19.25 -22.32
N LEU A 293 34.53 18.56 -21.46
CA LEU A 293 34.14 18.99 -20.12
C LEU A 293 33.40 20.33 -20.09
N LYS A 294 32.96 20.83 -21.25
CA LYS A 294 32.17 22.05 -21.35
C LYS A 294 30.73 21.78 -20.90
N SER A 295 30.19 22.68 -20.09
CA SER A 295 28.78 22.64 -19.70
C SER A 295 27.88 23.04 -20.87
N LEU A 296 26.81 22.28 -21.05
CA LEU A 296 25.69 22.59 -21.94
C LEU A 296 24.59 23.24 -21.09
N GLU A 297 24.28 24.50 -21.40
CA GLU A 297 23.33 25.27 -20.61
C GLU A 297 21.89 24.78 -20.83
N LEU A 298 21.11 24.74 -19.73
CA LEU A 298 19.70 24.39 -19.72
C LEU A 298 18.85 25.67 -19.63
N ALA A 299 17.94 25.85 -20.59
CA ALA A 299 17.01 26.96 -20.61
C ALA A 299 15.75 26.68 -19.78
N LEU A 300 15.23 25.44 -19.81
CA LEU A 300 14.01 25.04 -19.10
C LEU A 300 14.12 23.61 -18.57
N VAL A 301 13.41 23.36 -17.46
CA VAL A 301 13.12 22.04 -16.92
C VAL A 301 11.66 22.03 -16.44
N TYR A 302 10.89 21.02 -16.83
CA TYR A 302 9.49 20.88 -16.43
C TYR A 302 9.07 19.42 -16.30
N PRO A 303 8.13 19.10 -15.38
CA PRO A 303 7.63 17.74 -15.21
C PRO A 303 6.79 17.31 -16.42
N SER A 304 6.79 16.02 -16.70
CA SER A 304 5.93 15.42 -17.71
C SER A 304 4.46 15.48 -17.28
N PRO A 305 3.55 15.89 -18.18
CA PRO A 305 2.12 15.95 -17.89
C PRO A 305 1.46 14.56 -17.90
N VAL A 306 2.14 13.53 -18.42
CA VAL A 306 1.61 12.17 -18.58
C VAL A 306 2.28 11.14 -17.66
N SER A 307 3.43 11.49 -17.06
CA SER A 307 4.14 10.62 -16.13
C SER A 307 4.71 11.44 -14.98
N SER A 308 4.38 11.07 -13.75
CA SER A 308 4.90 11.72 -12.54
C SER A 308 6.40 11.49 -12.32
N THR A 309 7.03 10.57 -13.06
CA THR A 309 8.46 10.22 -12.91
C THR A 309 9.34 10.81 -14.02
N MET A 310 8.77 11.51 -15.00
CA MET A 310 9.53 12.04 -16.14
C MET A 310 9.66 13.55 -16.09
N PHE A 311 10.80 14.06 -16.52
CA PHE A 311 11.10 15.49 -16.68
C PHE A 311 11.65 15.77 -18.06
N TYR A 312 11.21 16.87 -18.64
CA TYR A 312 11.69 17.39 -19.91
C TYR A 312 12.63 18.56 -19.67
N PHE A 313 13.65 18.65 -20.50
CA PHE A 313 14.65 19.71 -20.47
C PHE A 313 14.80 20.31 -21.85
N ILE A 314 14.93 21.63 -21.90
CA ILE A 314 15.34 22.37 -23.08
C ILE A 314 16.76 22.85 -22.86
N SER A 315 17.68 22.41 -23.71
CA SER A 315 19.08 22.79 -23.69
C SER A 315 19.44 23.70 -24.86
N GLN A 316 20.60 24.34 -24.75
CA GLN A 316 21.30 24.81 -25.94
C GLN A 316 21.51 23.66 -26.95
N ARG A 317 21.82 24.04 -28.20
CA ARG A 317 22.04 23.07 -29.27
C ARG A 317 23.17 22.11 -28.92
N GLN A 318 22.84 20.82 -28.89
CA GLN A 318 23.78 19.73 -28.68
C GLN A 318 24.62 19.51 -29.95
N ASP A 319 25.91 19.29 -29.77
CA ASP A 319 26.84 18.96 -30.84
C ASP A 319 26.61 17.52 -31.31
N SER A 320 26.57 17.34 -32.64
CA SER A 320 26.21 16.06 -33.26
C SER A 320 27.17 14.95 -32.88
N GLY A 321 26.65 13.80 -32.43
CA GLY A 321 27.44 12.60 -32.16
C GLY A 321 28.24 12.63 -30.85
N ARG A 322 28.20 13.74 -30.09
CA ARG A 322 28.80 13.85 -28.75
C ARG A 322 28.05 13.01 -27.72
N VAL A 323 28.77 12.65 -26.66
CA VAL A 323 28.22 12.03 -25.47
C VAL A 323 28.23 13.07 -24.36
N TYR A 324 27.09 13.23 -23.70
CA TYR A 324 26.91 14.13 -22.59
C TYR A 324 26.56 13.33 -21.34
N ARG A 325 26.90 13.88 -20.18
CA ARG A 325 26.43 13.41 -18.87
C ARG A 325 25.39 14.40 -18.36
N LEU A 326 24.20 13.92 -18.03
CA LEU A 326 23.26 14.66 -17.18
C LEU A 326 23.49 14.20 -15.74
N THR A 327 23.67 15.15 -14.83
CA THR A 327 23.75 14.92 -13.40
C THR A 327 22.66 15.71 -12.72
N ALA A 328 21.90 15.05 -11.86
CA ALA A 328 20.88 15.65 -11.01
C ALA A 328 21.39 15.75 -9.56
N GLY A 329 20.99 16.80 -8.84
CA GLY A 329 21.38 17.08 -7.47
C GLY A 329 20.38 17.98 -6.78
N GLY A 330 20.30 17.90 -5.45
CA GLY A 330 19.42 18.76 -4.65
C GLY A 330 17.91 18.49 -4.80
N ILE A 331 17.51 17.53 -5.62
CA ILE A 331 16.10 17.12 -5.76
C ILE A 331 15.72 16.09 -4.69
N THR A 332 14.45 16.12 -4.29
CA THR A 332 13.88 15.19 -3.31
C THR A 332 12.57 14.57 -3.79
N ASP A 333 12.19 13.43 -3.25
CA ASP A 333 10.83 12.89 -3.37
C ASP A 333 9.82 13.66 -2.49
N SER A 334 8.60 13.13 -2.38
CA SER A 334 7.52 13.68 -1.55
C SER A 334 7.73 13.52 -0.03
N VAL A 335 8.56 12.56 0.39
CA VAL A 335 8.86 12.23 1.80
C VAL A 335 10.13 12.96 2.28
N GLY A 336 10.90 13.54 1.36
CA GLY A 336 12.13 14.29 1.60
C GLY A 336 13.42 13.53 1.32
N ASN A 337 13.37 12.31 0.78
CA ASN A 337 14.58 11.58 0.43
C ASN A 337 15.28 12.24 -0.76
N LYS A 338 16.58 12.48 -0.63
CA LYS A 338 17.40 13.09 -1.67
C LYS A 338 17.75 12.08 -2.74
N ILE A 339 17.89 12.54 -3.99
CA ILE A 339 18.35 11.70 -5.10
C ILE A 339 19.58 10.86 -4.72
N SER A 340 19.55 9.57 -5.06
CA SER A 340 20.64 8.65 -4.71
C SER A 340 21.95 9.08 -5.38
N PRO A 341 23.05 9.31 -4.63
CA PRO A 341 24.32 9.74 -5.21
C PRO A 341 24.95 8.67 -6.11
N LEU A 342 24.56 7.40 -5.95
CA LEU A 342 25.03 6.29 -6.78
C LEU A 342 24.31 6.22 -8.14
N ALA A 343 23.16 6.88 -8.27
CA ALA A 343 22.31 6.83 -9.45
C ALA A 343 21.77 8.21 -9.84
N ASN A 344 22.55 9.28 -9.59
CA ASN A 344 22.16 10.64 -9.89
C ASN A 344 22.65 11.15 -11.26
N SER A 345 23.41 10.34 -12.01
CA SER A 345 23.91 10.73 -13.31
C SER A 345 23.80 9.61 -14.35
N LEU A 346 23.52 9.99 -15.59
CA LEU A 346 23.50 9.07 -16.73
C LEU A 346 24.15 9.72 -17.95
N LEU A 347 24.75 8.87 -18.78
CA LEU A 347 25.28 9.25 -20.08
C LEU A 347 24.20 9.16 -21.15
N PHE A 348 24.23 10.09 -22.09
CA PHE A 348 23.39 10.04 -23.28
C PHE A 348 24.15 10.53 -24.51
N ARG A 349 23.79 10.02 -25.68
CA ARG A 349 24.32 10.49 -26.97
C ARG A 349 23.38 11.53 -27.56
N SER A 350 23.93 12.62 -28.09
CA SER A 350 23.13 13.66 -28.73
C SER A 350 22.39 13.14 -29.97
N ALA A 351 21.21 13.69 -30.20
CA ALA A 351 20.46 13.41 -31.42
C ALA A 351 21.03 14.21 -32.60
N ILE A 352 20.81 13.72 -33.82
CA ILE A 352 21.18 14.43 -35.06
C ILE A 352 20.00 15.27 -35.57
N ARG A 353 18.79 15.01 -35.10
CA ARG A 353 17.57 15.66 -35.57
C ARG A 353 17.46 17.10 -35.06
N LEU A 354 17.15 18.03 -35.96
CA LEU A 354 16.75 19.39 -35.59
C LEU A 354 15.33 19.36 -35.05
N ASP A 355 15.03 20.27 -34.13
CA ASP A 355 13.64 20.54 -33.77
C ASP A 355 13.00 21.43 -34.85
N THR A 356 12.11 20.86 -35.64
CA THR A 356 11.34 21.56 -36.68
C THR A 356 9.85 21.61 -36.36
N MET A 357 9.41 21.07 -35.22
CA MET A 357 8.01 20.96 -34.85
C MET A 357 7.64 22.09 -33.90
N SER A 358 6.62 22.87 -34.25
CA SER A 358 6.00 23.78 -33.29
C SER A 358 5.20 23.01 -32.24
N ALA A 359 5.05 23.58 -31.04
CA ALA A 359 4.20 23.03 -30.00
C ALA A 359 2.75 22.84 -30.49
N ARG A 360 2.14 21.69 -30.18
CA ARG A 360 0.76 21.34 -30.56
C ARG A 360 0.00 20.87 -29.35
N LEU A 361 -1.32 21.04 -29.35
CA LEU A 361 -2.16 20.50 -28.31
C LEU A 361 -2.20 18.97 -28.40
N THR A 362 -1.78 18.28 -27.33
CA THR A 362 -1.71 16.82 -27.26
C THR A 362 -2.88 16.21 -26.51
N SER A 363 -3.34 16.84 -25.42
CA SER A 363 -4.47 16.35 -24.64
C SER A 363 -5.26 17.46 -23.98
N VAL A 364 -6.52 17.12 -23.67
CA VAL A 364 -7.45 17.93 -22.89
C VAL A 364 -8.07 17.00 -21.83
N SER A 365 -8.33 17.51 -20.62
CA SER A 365 -8.91 16.71 -19.53
C SER A 365 -10.32 16.17 -19.82
N ILE A 366 -10.99 16.73 -20.82
CA ILE A 366 -12.34 16.34 -21.24
C ILE A 366 -12.33 15.83 -22.69
N ARG A 367 -13.19 14.84 -22.95
CA ARG A 367 -13.54 14.44 -24.32
C ARG A 367 -14.66 15.36 -24.82
N ASP A 368 -14.69 15.59 -26.13
CA ASP A 368 -15.80 16.34 -26.71
C ASP A 368 -17.12 15.59 -26.49
N SER A 369 -18.17 16.35 -26.17
CA SER A 369 -19.50 15.85 -25.83
C SER A 369 -19.56 14.92 -24.60
N ILE A 370 -18.59 14.99 -23.69
CA ILE A 370 -18.65 14.24 -22.42
C ILE A 370 -19.80 14.76 -21.54
N GLN A 371 -20.49 13.84 -20.88
CA GLN A 371 -21.56 14.14 -19.92
C GLN A 371 -21.09 13.85 -18.48
N SER A 372 -21.87 14.32 -17.52
CA SER A 372 -21.62 14.07 -16.09
C SER A 372 -20.31 14.66 -15.57
N VAL A 373 -19.92 15.82 -16.08
CA VAL A 373 -18.77 16.59 -15.57
C VAL A 373 -19.15 17.35 -14.31
N ASP A 374 -18.26 17.42 -13.32
CA ASP A 374 -18.50 18.19 -12.09
C ASP A 374 -18.90 19.65 -12.38
N LEU A 375 -19.63 20.27 -11.46
CA LEU A 375 -20.10 21.66 -11.62
C LEU A 375 -18.97 22.69 -11.53
N GLN A 376 -17.83 22.37 -10.94
CA GLN A 376 -16.68 23.29 -10.87
C GLN A 376 -15.40 22.60 -11.33
N PRO A 377 -15.35 22.13 -12.59
CA PRO A 377 -14.31 21.25 -13.06
C PRO A 377 -12.99 22.01 -13.23
N VAL A 378 -11.87 21.36 -12.94
CA VAL A 378 -10.54 21.84 -13.34
C VAL A 378 -10.25 21.28 -14.73
N LEU A 379 -10.39 22.12 -15.74
CA LEU A 379 -10.17 21.77 -17.14
C LEU A 379 -8.71 22.02 -17.50
N THR A 380 -8.01 21.01 -18.02
CA THR A 380 -6.58 21.12 -18.33
C THR A 380 -6.27 20.87 -19.80
N LEU A 381 -5.29 21.60 -20.32
CA LEU A 381 -4.77 21.48 -21.69
C LEU A 381 -3.27 21.22 -21.63
N THR A 382 -2.82 20.20 -22.37
CA THR A 382 -1.42 19.80 -22.45
C THR A 382 -0.90 20.02 -23.86
N PHE A 383 0.31 20.58 -23.97
CA PHE A 383 1.01 20.78 -25.23
C PHE A 383 2.17 19.79 -25.40
N SER A 384 2.57 19.55 -26.64
CA SER A 384 3.67 18.65 -27.01
C SER A 384 5.06 19.20 -26.68
N ASP A 385 5.16 20.51 -26.49
CA ASP A 385 6.41 21.20 -26.17
C ASP A 385 6.09 22.47 -25.36
N ALA A 386 7.10 23.00 -24.68
CA ALA A 386 7.00 24.13 -23.78
C ALA A 386 6.53 25.40 -24.51
N MET A 387 5.54 26.04 -23.92
CA MET A 387 4.97 27.30 -24.38
C MET A 387 5.75 28.48 -23.79
N ALA A 388 5.98 29.53 -24.58
CA ALA A 388 6.71 30.72 -24.17
C ALA A 388 6.18 31.29 -22.84
N LYS A 389 7.09 31.75 -21.96
CA LYS A 389 6.71 32.36 -20.66
C LYS A 389 5.82 33.60 -20.82
N SER A 390 5.97 34.33 -21.92
CA SER A 390 5.15 35.50 -22.28
C SER A 390 3.75 35.16 -22.79
N ALA A 391 3.40 33.88 -22.97
CA ALA A 391 2.12 33.51 -23.54
C ALA A 391 0.96 33.92 -22.62
N SER A 392 0.02 34.70 -23.16
CA SER A 392 -1.20 35.09 -22.48
C SER A 392 -2.06 33.87 -22.15
N LEU A 393 -2.72 33.87 -20.99
CA LEU A 393 -3.67 32.81 -20.61
C LEU A 393 -5.05 33.01 -21.25
N GLU A 394 -5.33 34.17 -21.85
CA GLU A 394 -6.62 34.50 -22.47
C GLU A 394 -6.94 33.64 -23.71
N PHE A 395 -5.97 32.87 -24.22
CA PHE A 395 -6.23 31.88 -25.27
C PHE A 395 -7.26 30.82 -24.84
N LEU A 396 -7.43 30.60 -23.53
CA LEU A 396 -8.32 29.58 -22.97
C LEU A 396 -9.56 30.24 -22.38
N THR A 397 -10.72 29.96 -22.96
CA THR A 397 -12.00 30.57 -22.56
C THR A 397 -13.03 29.48 -22.29
N LEU A 398 -13.84 29.66 -21.25
CA LEU A 398 -15.04 28.87 -21.01
C LEU A 398 -16.26 29.67 -21.43
N LEU A 399 -17.15 29.05 -22.20
CA LEU A 399 -18.35 29.67 -22.74
C LEU A 399 -19.58 28.89 -22.28
N ASP A 400 -20.66 29.60 -21.97
CA ASP A 400 -21.97 29.01 -21.72
C ASP A 400 -22.68 28.59 -23.03
N ASN A 401 -23.90 28.08 -22.91
CA ASN A 401 -24.71 27.64 -24.06
C ASN A 401 -25.08 28.80 -25.01
N ASN A 402 -25.10 30.04 -24.52
CA ASN A 402 -25.33 31.26 -25.28
C ASN A 402 -24.03 31.86 -25.86
N ARG A 403 -22.90 31.16 -25.70
CA ARG A 403 -21.54 31.58 -26.11
C ARG A 403 -21.03 32.81 -25.35
N GLN A 404 -21.56 33.11 -24.17
CA GLN A 404 -21.04 34.16 -23.31
C GLN A 404 -19.87 33.62 -22.47
N PRO A 405 -18.80 34.40 -22.25
CA PRO A 405 -17.70 34.01 -21.39
C PRO A 405 -18.14 33.78 -19.94
N VAL A 406 -17.75 32.64 -19.38
CA VAL A 406 -17.93 32.30 -17.97
C VAL A 406 -16.70 32.76 -17.19
N PRO A 407 -16.84 33.57 -16.12
CA PRO A 407 -15.73 33.95 -15.25
C PRO A 407 -14.94 32.73 -14.76
N SER A 408 -13.63 32.74 -14.99
CA SER A 408 -12.79 31.57 -14.81
C SER A 408 -11.36 31.95 -14.40
N ILE A 409 -10.82 31.20 -13.45
CA ILE A 409 -9.42 31.28 -13.01
C ILE A 409 -8.58 30.44 -13.97
N ARG A 410 -7.55 31.06 -14.56
CA ARG A 410 -6.60 30.41 -15.44
C ARG A 410 -5.24 30.32 -14.78
N LYS A 411 -4.57 29.18 -14.88
CA LYS A 411 -3.21 29.00 -14.34
C LYS A 411 -2.35 28.22 -15.31
N ARG A 412 -1.09 28.64 -15.43
CA ARG A 412 -0.01 27.82 -15.96
C ARG A 412 0.48 26.90 -14.84
N ILE A 413 0.23 25.60 -14.96
CA ILE A 413 0.67 24.59 -13.99
C ILE A 413 2.13 24.19 -14.26
N SER A 414 2.51 24.10 -15.53
CA SER A 414 3.89 23.92 -15.98
C SER A 414 4.09 24.58 -17.36
N ASP A 415 5.28 24.51 -17.94
CA ASP A 415 5.54 25.07 -19.26
C ASP A 415 4.73 24.40 -20.39
N VAL A 416 4.14 23.22 -20.15
CA VAL A 416 3.31 22.48 -21.11
C VAL A 416 1.86 22.26 -20.67
N LEU A 417 1.53 22.54 -19.42
CA LEU A 417 0.22 22.26 -18.83
C LEU A 417 -0.46 23.54 -18.34
N PHE A 418 -1.66 23.78 -18.86
CA PHE A 418 -2.51 24.90 -18.49
C PHE A 418 -3.80 24.40 -17.89
N SER A 419 -4.38 25.19 -17.00
CA SER A 419 -5.67 24.91 -16.38
C SER A 419 -6.60 26.10 -16.46
N LEU A 420 -7.90 25.81 -16.57
CA LEU A 420 -9.01 26.73 -16.41
C LEU A 420 -10.00 26.10 -15.43
N GLN A 421 -10.43 26.87 -14.44
CA GLN A 421 -11.47 26.47 -13.50
C GLN A 421 -12.50 27.61 -13.39
N PRO A 422 -13.81 27.35 -13.50
CA PRO A 422 -14.81 28.40 -13.32
C PRO A 422 -14.78 28.94 -11.89
N GLU A 423 -14.98 30.26 -11.74
CA GLU A 423 -14.94 30.94 -10.44
C GLU A 423 -16.11 30.53 -9.53
N ARG A 424 -17.20 30.05 -10.11
CA ARG A 424 -18.41 29.58 -9.42
C ARG A 424 -18.85 28.24 -10.01
N GLU A 425 -19.72 27.53 -9.29
CA GLU A 425 -20.38 26.34 -9.83
C GLU A 425 -21.15 26.69 -11.11
N LEU A 426 -20.99 25.86 -12.12
CA LEU A 426 -21.72 25.86 -13.36
C LEU A 426 -23.16 25.37 -13.13
N GLU A 427 -24.06 25.72 -14.04
CA GLU A 427 -25.47 25.33 -13.98
C GLU A 427 -25.63 23.82 -14.15
N ASN A 428 -26.64 23.26 -13.47
CA ASN A 428 -26.97 21.83 -13.51
C ASN A 428 -27.33 21.40 -14.94
N ARG A 429 -26.91 20.20 -15.36
CA ARG A 429 -27.31 19.56 -16.62
C ARG A 429 -27.28 20.50 -17.83
N THR A 430 -26.23 21.31 -17.91
CA THR A 430 -26.08 22.40 -18.87
C THR A 430 -24.83 22.20 -19.70
N TRP A 431 -24.97 22.52 -20.99
CA TRP A 431 -23.88 22.41 -21.94
C TRP A 431 -22.98 23.66 -21.90
N TYR A 432 -21.68 23.41 -21.72
CA TYR A 432 -20.63 24.42 -21.80
C TYR A 432 -19.65 24.10 -22.93
N THR A 433 -18.91 25.11 -23.37
CA THR A 433 -17.85 24.97 -24.37
C THR A 433 -16.53 25.49 -23.83
N LEU A 434 -15.54 24.61 -23.73
CA LEU A 434 -14.14 25.00 -23.55
C LEU A 434 -13.56 25.36 -24.91
N ARG A 435 -13.03 26.57 -25.07
CA ARG A 435 -12.43 27.07 -26.32
C ARG A 435 -10.96 27.43 -26.10
N ALA A 436 -10.10 26.98 -27.01
CA ALA A 436 -8.67 27.29 -27.03
C ALA A 436 -8.26 27.95 -28.35
N GLU A 437 -7.71 29.17 -28.28
CA GLU A 437 -7.20 29.95 -29.41
C GLU A 437 -5.69 29.79 -29.57
N CYS A 438 -5.26 28.60 -29.97
CA CYS A 438 -3.85 28.24 -29.99
C CYS A 438 -2.97 29.15 -30.86
N ARG A 439 -3.49 29.76 -31.93
CA ARG A 439 -2.73 30.70 -32.79
C ARG A 439 -2.17 31.93 -32.06
N GLN A 440 -2.71 32.27 -30.89
CA GLN A 440 -2.18 33.36 -30.05
C GLN A 440 -0.93 32.94 -29.27
N LEU A 441 -0.59 31.65 -29.28
CA LEU A 441 0.51 31.08 -28.51
C LEU A 441 1.75 30.84 -29.36
N HIS A 442 2.89 31.09 -28.73
CA HIS A 442 4.20 30.75 -29.24
C HIS A 442 4.84 29.68 -28.35
N ASP A 443 5.56 28.75 -28.96
CA ASP A 443 6.44 27.85 -28.22
C ASP A 443 7.69 28.57 -27.69
N TRP A 444 8.51 27.89 -26.91
CA TRP A 444 9.75 28.44 -26.35
C TRP A 444 10.73 28.94 -27.42
N ALA A 445 10.68 28.40 -28.64
CA ALA A 445 11.50 28.80 -29.78
C ALA A 445 10.86 29.94 -30.60
N GLY A 446 9.72 30.49 -30.14
CA GLY A 446 9.01 31.60 -30.78
C GLY A 446 8.11 31.20 -31.95
N ARG A 447 7.97 29.90 -32.27
CA ARG A 447 7.13 29.42 -33.36
C ARG A 447 5.67 29.41 -32.92
N VAL A 448 4.78 29.84 -33.82
CA VAL A 448 3.34 29.87 -33.57
C VAL A 448 2.79 28.45 -33.46
N CYS A 449 1.91 28.21 -32.49
CA CYS A 449 1.18 26.95 -32.41
C CYS A 449 0.33 26.76 -33.69
N PRO A 450 0.49 25.65 -34.42
CA PRO A 450 -0.12 25.49 -35.73
C PRO A 450 -1.62 25.19 -35.63
N ASP A 451 -2.08 24.76 -34.45
CA ASP A 451 -3.49 24.50 -34.19
C ASP A 451 -4.29 25.81 -34.31
N SER A 452 -5.41 25.76 -35.04
CA SER A 452 -6.40 26.84 -35.05
C SER A 452 -7.20 26.85 -33.75
N THR A 453 -8.31 27.60 -33.72
CA THR A 453 -9.28 27.52 -32.63
C THR A 453 -9.82 26.09 -32.48
N LYS A 454 -9.69 25.52 -31.29
CA LYS A 454 -10.29 24.23 -30.91
C LYS A 454 -11.38 24.45 -29.86
N SER A 455 -12.40 23.61 -29.88
CA SER A 455 -13.53 23.67 -28.94
C SER A 455 -13.98 22.28 -28.51
N TRP A 456 -14.28 22.13 -27.23
CA TRP A 456 -14.85 20.91 -26.65
C TRP A 456 -16.10 21.26 -25.87
N ARG A 457 -17.19 20.55 -26.17
CA ARG A 457 -18.44 20.66 -25.44
C ARG A 457 -18.47 19.64 -24.33
N PHE A 458 -19.03 20.02 -23.20
CA PHE A 458 -19.33 19.09 -22.11
C PHE A 458 -20.63 19.47 -21.43
N GLU A 459 -21.30 18.47 -20.88
CA GLU A 459 -22.50 18.64 -20.06
C GLU A 459 -22.12 18.41 -18.60
N THR A 460 -22.51 19.36 -17.75
CA THR A 460 -22.41 19.20 -16.31
C THR A 460 -23.29 18.04 -15.85
N LEU A 461 -22.89 17.39 -14.75
CA LEU A 461 -23.66 16.33 -14.13
C LEU A 461 -25.05 16.78 -13.76
N ASP A 462 -25.96 15.81 -13.70
CA ASP A 462 -27.27 16.03 -13.12
C ASP A 462 -27.12 15.94 -11.60
N ILE A 463 -27.26 17.08 -10.93
CA ILE A 463 -27.27 17.16 -9.46
C ILE A 463 -28.42 16.31 -8.92
N ASP A 464 -29.51 16.16 -9.67
CA ASP A 464 -30.64 15.33 -9.27
C ASP A 464 -30.23 13.84 -9.24
N ASP A 465 -29.15 13.40 -9.89
CA ASP A 465 -28.68 12.00 -9.80
C ASP A 465 -27.70 11.77 -8.65
N LEU A 466 -27.29 12.84 -7.98
CA LEU A 466 -26.44 12.76 -6.82
C LEU A 466 -27.26 12.45 -5.56
N SER A 467 -26.57 11.93 -4.57
CA SER A 467 -27.12 11.67 -3.25
C SER A 467 -26.33 12.41 -2.17
N THR A 468 -26.83 12.35 -0.95
CA THR A 468 -26.16 12.80 0.25
C THR A 468 -25.91 11.61 1.16
N VAL A 469 -24.78 11.62 1.85
CA VAL A 469 -24.56 10.73 2.99
C VAL A 469 -24.36 11.60 4.21
N GLU A 470 -25.20 11.41 5.21
CA GLU A 470 -25.05 12.05 6.50
C GLU A 470 -24.87 11.03 7.61
N GLY A 471 -24.16 11.47 8.63
CA GLY A 471 -23.81 10.59 9.73
C GLY A 471 -23.05 11.29 10.82
N THR A 472 -22.56 10.49 11.75
CA THR A 472 -21.78 10.97 12.89
C THR A 472 -20.61 10.04 13.15
N VAL A 473 -19.43 10.63 13.31
CA VAL A 473 -18.27 9.97 13.90
C VAL A 473 -18.37 10.13 15.41
N VAL A 474 -18.63 9.02 16.11
CA VAL A 474 -18.65 8.99 17.57
C VAL A 474 -17.24 8.71 18.06
N ASP A 475 -16.58 9.75 18.55
CA ASP A 475 -15.27 9.65 19.19
C ASP A 475 -15.42 9.21 20.64
N GLU A 476 -15.09 7.94 20.91
CA GLU A 476 -15.22 7.32 22.23
C GLU A 476 -14.10 7.74 23.18
N ASN A 477 -12.94 8.12 22.65
CA ASN A 477 -11.80 8.55 23.44
C ASN A 477 -11.89 10.05 23.74
N LYS A 478 -11.95 10.40 25.04
CA LYS A 478 -12.10 11.77 25.52
C LYS A 478 -10.78 12.46 25.86
N THR A 479 -9.65 11.76 25.76
CA THR A 479 -8.33 12.30 26.13
C THR A 479 -7.48 12.67 24.93
N ASP A 480 -7.59 11.94 23.81
CA ASP A 480 -6.93 12.27 22.54
C ASP A 480 -7.92 12.91 21.55
N THR A 481 -8.28 14.17 21.83
CA THR A 481 -9.23 14.97 21.05
C THR A 481 -8.56 16.09 20.25
N MET A 482 -7.26 15.99 20.00
CA MET A 482 -6.54 16.97 19.17
C MET A 482 -6.85 16.73 17.68
N GLY A 483 -6.87 17.80 16.89
CA GLY A 483 -7.09 17.69 15.45
C GLY A 483 -8.55 17.54 15.02
N ARG A 484 -8.78 17.52 13.70
CA ARG A 484 -10.12 17.42 13.11
C ARG A 484 -10.44 15.99 12.70
N LEU A 485 -11.71 15.60 12.80
CA LEU A 485 -12.19 14.32 12.30
C LEU A 485 -12.45 14.42 10.80
N TYR A 486 -11.98 13.43 10.06
CA TYR A 486 -12.23 13.26 8.64
C TYR A 486 -12.95 11.93 8.40
N VAL A 487 -13.88 11.95 7.45
CA VAL A 487 -14.56 10.76 6.93
C VAL A 487 -14.24 10.63 5.46
N THR A 488 -13.81 9.44 5.06
CA THR A 488 -13.54 9.10 3.68
C THR A 488 -14.44 7.95 3.24
N ALA A 489 -15.21 8.17 2.17
CA ALA A 489 -15.96 7.14 1.46
C ALA A 489 -15.20 6.75 0.18
N VAL A 490 -14.86 5.47 0.04
CA VAL A 490 -14.14 4.93 -1.12
C VAL A 490 -15.06 3.99 -1.89
N GLN A 491 -15.26 4.25 -3.18
CA GLN A 491 -16.09 3.41 -4.04
C GLN A 491 -15.43 2.04 -4.25
N VAL A 492 -16.23 0.98 -4.19
CA VAL A 492 -15.80 -0.40 -4.39
C VAL A 492 -16.23 -0.89 -5.77
N GLY A 493 -15.36 -1.67 -6.43
CA GLY A 493 -15.69 -2.34 -7.69
C GLY A 493 -15.51 -1.52 -8.98
N ALA A 494 -15.06 -0.27 -8.88
CA ALA A 494 -14.74 0.57 -10.05
C ALA A 494 -13.24 0.50 -10.39
N ALA A 495 -12.89 0.54 -11.68
CA ALA A 495 -11.50 0.56 -12.14
C ALA A 495 -10.74 1.83 -11.70
N ALA A 496 -11.45 2.95 -11.57
CA ALA A 496 -10.98 4.18 -10.96
C ALA A 496 -11.99 4.59 -9.87
N PRO A 497 -11.78 4.14 -8.62
CA PRO A 497 -12.76 4.35 -7.55
C PRO A 497 -12.86 5.83 -7.19
N ARG A 498 -14.11 6.32 -7.08
CA ARG A 498 -14.38 7.66 -6.56
C ARG A 498 -14.14 7.68 -5.05
N THR A 499 -13.47 8.73 -4.58
CA THR A 499 -13.18 8.94 -3.17
C THR A 499 -13.72 10.30 -2.75
N TYR A 500 -14.49 10.32 -1.66
CA TYR A 500 -15.06 11.52 -1.08
C TYR A 500 -14.52 11.67 0.34
N THR A 501 -13.83 12.77 0.63
CA THR A 501 -13.32 13.06 1.97
C THR A 501 -13.93 14.35 2.47
N VAL A 502 -14.58 14.29 3.64
CA VAL A 502 -15.17 15.46 4.30
C VAL A 502 -14.66 15.54 5.73
N ALA A 503 -14.53 16.76 6.22
CA ALA A 503 -14.19 17.00 7.61
C ALA A 503 -15.48 17.08 8.43
N ALA A 504 -15.58 16.29 9.50
CA ALA A 504 -16.69 16.39 10.43
C ALA A 504 -16.62 17.70 11.23
N ASP A 505 -17.76 18.09 11.80
CA ASP A 505 -17.86 19.24 12.70
C ASP A 505 -17.42 18.89 14.13
N ALA A 506 -17.57 19.85 15.06
CA ALA A 506 -17.18 19.67 16.46
C ALA A 506 -18.00 18.61 17.21
N THR A 507 -19.19 18.26 16.72
CA THR A 507 -20.03 17.19 17.26
C THR A 507 -19.71 15.82 16.67
N GLY A 508 -18.86 15.78 15.65
CA GLY A 508 -18.56 14.59 14.85
C GLY A 508 -19.54 14.38 13.71
N ALA A 509 -20.53 15.26 13.51
CA ALA A 509 -21.44 15.16 12.38
C ALA A 509 -20.71 15.43 11.07
N PHE A 510 -21.02 14.65 10.04
CA PHE A 510 -20.46 14.81 8.72
C PHE A 510 -21.57 14.76 7.67
N LEU A 511 -21.34 15.48 6.57
CA LEU A 511 -22.22 15.49 5.42
C LEU A 511 -21.36 15.39 4.16
N ILE A 512 -21.46 14.27 3.47
CA ILE A 512 -20.96 14.12 2.11
C ILE A 512 -22.08 14.56 1.17
N GLN A 513 -21.96 15.78 0.67
CA GLN A 513 -22.84 16.26 -0.39
C GLN A 513 -22.37 15.73 -1.73
N LYS A 514 -23.31 15.60 -2.68
CA LYS A 514 -22.98 15.36 -4.08
C LYS A 514 -22.23 14.03 -4.31
N ILE A 515 -22.57 12.98 -3.56
CA ILE A 515 -22.00 11.65 -3.76
C ILE A 515 -22.71 10.93 -4.90
N ALA A 516 -21.94 10.30 -5.79
CA ALA A 516 -22.52 9.53 -6.88
C ALA A 516 -23.03 8.17 -6.39
N GLU A 517 -24.00 7.59 -7.08
CA GLU A 517 -24.45 6.23 -6.79
C GLU A 517 -23.32 5.19 -6.88
N GLY A 518 -23.38 4.18 -6.02
CA GLY A 518 -22.35 3.15 -5.93
C GLY A 518 -22.33 2.43 -4.60
N GLN A 519 -21.35 1.54 -4.46
CA GLN A 519 -21.05 0.83 -3.22
C GLN A 519 -19.80 1.44 -2.59
N TYR A 520 -19.85 1.78 -1.30
CA TYR A 520 -18.79 2.52 -0.63
C TYR A 520 -18.39 1.88 0.70
N VAL A 521 -17.08 1.87 0.97
CA VAL A 521 -16.54 1.59 2.31
C VAL A 521 -16.19 2.92 2.95
N PHE A 522 -16.59 3.08 4.22
CA PHE A 522 -16.33 4.28 4.99
C PHE A 522 -15.17 4.04 5.96
N GLN A 523 -14.31 5.04 6.09
CA GLN A 523 -13.29 5.10 7.14
C GLN A 523 -13.27 6.49 7.75
N SER A 524 -12.82 6.59 8.99
CA SER A 524 -12.58 7.88 9.63
C SER A 524 -11.19 7.94 10.23
N PHE A 525 -10.64 9.14 10.34
CA PHE A 525 -9.40 9.38 11.08
C PHE A 525 -9.43 10.75 11.76
N ARG A 526 -8.62 10.88 12.81
CA ARG A 526 -8.43 12.13 13.54
C ARG A 526 -7.06 12.71 13.16
N ASP A 527 -7.12 13.75 12.35
CA ASP A 527 -5.97 14.44 11.77
C ASP A 527 -5.29 15.33 12.81
N ARG A 528 -4.34 14.74 13.53
CA ARG A 528 -3.65 15.33 14.68
C ARG A 528 -2.74 16.48 14.24
N ASN A 529 -2.19 16.42 13.03
CA ASN A 529 -1.25 17.42 12.51
C ASN A 529 -1.88 18.45 11.54
N ASN A 530 -3.18 18.33 11.27
CA ASN A 530 -3.98 19.19 10.40
C ASN A 530 -3.50 19.23 8.94
N ASN A 531 -2.99 18.11 8.42
CA ASN A 531 -2.53 18.00 7.02
C ASN A 531 -3.62 17.46 6.05
N GLY A 532 -4.79 17.08 6.58
CA GLY A 532 -5.92 16.52 5.86
C GLY A 532 -5.74 15.07 5.39
N ARG A 533 -4.76 14.35 5.91
CA ARG A 533 -4.39 12.98 5.52
C ARG A 533 -4.11 12.14 6.77
N TYR A 534 -4.30 10.83 6.65
CA TYR A 534 -3.97 9.90 7.72
C TYR A 534 -2.46 9.67 7.79
N ASP A 535 -1.87 9.86 8.97
CA ASP A 535 -0.47 9.53 9.26
C ASP A 535 -0.31 8.20 10.01
N SER A 536 0.49 7.28 9.45
CA SER A 536 0.75 5.94 10.03
C SER A 536 1.71 5.93 11.22
N GLY A 537 2.24 7.09 11.63
CA GLY A 537 3.31 7.18 12.62
C GLY A 537 4.66 6.68 12.09
N LYS A 538 5.64 6.49 12.98
CA LYS A 538 6.99 5.98 12.65
C LYS A 538 7.53 5.10 13.77
N PRO A 539 8.22 3.99 13.46
CA PRO A 539 8.91 3.20 14.48
C PRO A 539 10.14 3.93 15.05
N TYR A 540 10.90 4.64 14.21
CA TYR A 540 12.11 5.38 14.62
C TYR A 540 12.49 6.55 13.68
N PRO A 541 12.73 7.77 14.19
CA PRO A 541 12.36 8.24 15.54
C PRO A 541 10.86 8.03 15.78
N PHE A 542 10.52 7.60 16.99
CA PHE A 542 9.17 7.14 17.28
C PHE A 542 8.14 8.25 17.14
N SER A 543 7.03 7.96 16.46
CA SER A 543 5.81 8.75 16.52
C SER A 543 4.58 7.87 16.45
N PHE A 544 3.57 8.17 17.25
CA PHE A 544 2.28 7.49 17.19
C PHE A 544 1.62 7.69 15.82
N SER A 545 0.83 6.71 15.40
CA SER A 545 -0.11 6.92 14.30
C SER A 545 -1.25 7.87 14.72
N GLU A 546 -1.98 8.35 13.73
CA GLU A 546 -3.26 8.97 13.97
C GLU A 546 -4.31 7.93 14.30
N ARG A 547 -5.34 8.34 15.05
CA ARG A 547 -6.47 7.46 15.33
C ARG A 547 -7.28 7.27 14.06
N PHE A 548 -7.67 6.03 13.78
CA PHE A 548 -8.54 5.72 12.65
C PHE A 548 -9.55 4.64 12.99
N SER A 549 -10.61 4.56 12.20
CA SER A 549 -11.57 3.47 12.23
C SER A 549 -12.04 3.12 10.83
N LEU A 550 -12.51 1.88 10.66
CA LEU A 550 -13.15 1.41 9.44
C LEU A 550 -14.58 1.01 9.76
N TYR A 551 -15.50 1.41 8.89
CA TYR A 551 -16.84 0.87 8.89
C TYR A 551 -16.78 -0.60 8.44
N THR A 552 -17.51 -1.47 9.13
CA THR A 552 -17.34 -2.93 9.01
C THR A 552 -17.96 -3.53 7.76
N ASP A 553 -18.80 -2.77 7.04
CA ASP A 553 -19.55 -3.24 5.88
C ASP A 553 -19.48 -2.24 4.71
N THR A 554 -19.95 -2.67 3.54
CA THR A 554 -20.11 -1.80 2.38
C THR A 554 -21.51 -1.19 2.38
N LEU A 555 -21.60 0.13 2.19
CA LEU A 555 -22.88 0.85 2.13
C LEU A 555 -23.25 1.20 0.69
N LYS A 556 -24.50 0.90 0.32
CA LYS A 556 -25.06 1.22 -1.00
C LYS A 556 -25.63 2.63 -1.01
N VAL A 557 -25.03 3.52 -1.78
CA VAL A 557 -25.57 4.85 -2.11
C VAL A 557 -26.38 4.74 -3.40
N ARG A 558 -27.63 5.20 -3.38
CA ARG A 558 -28.51 5.23 -4.56
C ARG A 558 -28.71 6.69 -4.98
N ALA A 559 -28.79 6.93 -6.29
CA ALA A 559 -29.18 8.24 -6.82
C ALA A 559 -30.49 8.70 -6.16
N ARG A 560 -30.60 10.00 -5.85
CA ARG A 560 -31.81 10.64 -5.28
C ARG A 560 -32.24 10.17 -3.89
N TRP A 561 -31.52 9.24 -3.27
CA TRP A 561 -31.90 8.68 -1.98
C TRP A 561 -30.83 8.97 -0.94
N PRO A 562 -31.04 9.98 -0.07
CA PRO A 562 -30.14 10.26 1.04
C PRO A 562 -29.89 9.01 1.87
N LEU A 563 -28.62 8.77 2.18
CA LEU A 563 -28.21 7.76 3.13
C LEU A 563 -27.98 8.44 4.48
N GLU A 564 -28.95 8.29 5.37
CA GLU A 564 -28.95 8.95 6.68
C GLU A 564 -28.53 8.00 7.80
N GLY A 565 -28.09 8.58 8.92
CA GLY A 565 -27.81 7.84 10.15
C GLY A 565 -26.55 6.96 10.10
N VAL A 566 -25.61 7.25 9.19
CA VAL A 566 -24.33 6.51 9.15
C VAL A 566 -23.55 6.78 10.42
N ARG A 567 -23.35 5.75 11.24
CA ARG A 567 -22.66 5.88 12.53
C ARG A 567 -21.30 5.20 12.48
N ILE A 568 -20.23 5.99 12.56
CA ILE A 568 -18.84 5.49 12.58
C ILE A 568 -18.31 5.62 13.99
N LEU A 569 -17.82 4.52 14.58
CA LEU A 569 -17.19 4.56 15.90
C LEU A 569 -15.69 4.76 15.73
N LEU A 570 -15.14 5.81 16.34
CA LEU A 570 -13.71 6.02 16.46
C LEU A 570 -13.30 5.71 17.90
N LYS A 571 -12.63 4.58 18.08
CA LYS A 571 -12.20 4.07 19.38
C LYS A 571 -10.95 4.76 19.90
#